data_AF-A0A662AB97-F1
#
_entry.id   AF-A0A662AB97-F1
#
_cell.length_a   1.000
_cell.length_b   1.000
_cell.length_c   1.000
_cell.angle_alpha   90.00
_cell.angle_beta   90.00
_cell.angle_gamma   90.00
#
_symmetry.space_group_name_H-M   'P 1'
#
loop_
_entity.id
_entity.type
_entity.pdbx_description
1 polymer ?
#
loop_
_entity_poly.entity_id
_entity_poly.type
_entity_poly.pdbx_seq_one_letter_code
_entity_poly.pdbx_strand_id
1 'polypeptide(L)'
;SINDFSFQELILGSGYKLSRRKIISLTGIDKNMHNQYLQTLIISGLIGFVLIIFFLFLPLIYQQNLFVKIFIFIVVFNLLFENMLDRIWGIMIISFFYSIFIFGNLNFDQDLDLNRKHIIN
;
A
#
# COMPACT_ATOMS: atom_id res chain seq x y z
N SER A 1 -16.86 -8.21 -18.35
CA SER A 1 -17.49 -8.26 -17.02
C SER A 1 -16.63 -9.10 -16.08
N ILE A 2 -16.71 -8.94 -14.76
CA ILE A 2 -15.93 -9.75 -13.78
C ILE A 2 -16.19 -11.26 -13.97
N ASN A 3 -17.36 -11.62 -14.50
CA ASN A 3 -17.76 -12.99 -14.84
C ASN A 3 -16.93 -13.62 -15.98
N ASP A 4 -16.12 -12.85 -16.71
CA ASP A 4 -15.28 -13.36 -17.81
C ASP A 4 -13.92 -13.87 -17.31
N PHE A 5 -13.65 -13.80 -16.00
CA PHE A 5 -12.41 -14.27 -15.38
C PHE A 5 -12.63 -15.62 -14.70
N SER A 6 -11.70 -16.54 -14.91
CA SER A 6 -11.71 -17.83 -14.22
C SER A 6 -11.47 -17.63 -12.72
N PHE A 7 -11.99 -18.52 -11.87
CA PHE A 7 -11.77 -18.47 -10.43
C PHE A 7 -10.28 -18.45 -10.04
N GLN A 8 -9.44 -19.16 -10.81
CA GLN A 8 -7.98 -19.14 -10.63
C GLN A 8 -7.37 -17.77 -10.97
N GLU A 9 -7.84 -17.11 -12.02
CA GLU A 9 -7.41 -15.76 -12.39
C GLU A 9 -7.86 -14.72 -11.36
N LEU A 10 -9.02 -14.93 -10.73
CA LEU A 10 -9.52 -14.05 -9.68
C LEU A 10 -8.70 -14.16 -8.39
N ILE A 11 -8.17 -15.35 -8.09
CA ILE A 11 -7.36 -15.59 -6.89
C ILE A 11 -5.89 -15.23 -7.10
N LEU A 12 -5.27 -15.76 -8.16
CA LEU A 12 -3.83 -15.62 -8.45
C LEU A 12 -3.50 -14.39 -9.30
N GLY A 13 -4.51 -13.80 -9.95
CA GLY A 13 -4.35 -12.74 -10.93
C GLY A 13 -4.13 -13.28 -12.34
N SER A 14 -4.58 -12.54 -13.35
CA SER A 14 -4.27 -12.84 -14.76
C SER A 14 -2.91 -12.29 -15.20
N GLY A 15 -2.23 -11.49 -14.37
CA GLY A 15 -0.95 -10.88 -14.66
C GLY A 15 -1.04 -9.63 -15.55
N TYR A 16 -0.09 -8.71 -15.38
CA TYR A 16 -0.15 -7.34 -15.93
C TYR A 16 -0.40 -7.27 -17.44
N LYS A 17 0.35 -8.06 -18.23
CA LYS A 17 0.26 -8.06 -19.70
C LYS A 17 -1.04 -8.67 -20.23
N LEU A 18 -1.65 -9.60 -19.50
CA LEU A 18 -2.90 -10.23 -19.91
C LEU A 18 -4.09 -9.35 -19.51
N SER A 19 -4.10 -8.82 -18.28
CA SER A 19 -5.11 -7.88 -17.80
C SER A 19 -5.19 -6.64 -18.69
N ARG A 20 -4.04 -6.04 -19.06
CA ARG A 20 -4.00 -4.87 -19.95
C ARG A 20 -4.54 -5.18 -21.34
N ARG A 21 -4.16 -6.32 -21.93
CA ARG A 21 -4.68 -6.76 -23.24
C ARG A 21 -6.19 -7.00 -23.20
N LYS A 22 -6.69 -7.63 -22.13
CA LYS A 22 -8.12 -7.89 -21.94
C LYS A 22 -8.93 -6.60 -21.74
N ILE A 23 -8.38 -5.63 -21.01
CA ILE A 23 -8.98 -4.31 -20.85
C ILE A 23 -9.03 -3.59 -22.20
N ILE A 24 -7.91 -3.49 -22.92
CA ILE A 24 -7.86 -2.84 -24.24
C ILE A 24 -8.81 -3.52 -25.24
N SER A 25 -8.90 -4.86 -25.23
CA SER A 25 -9.81 -5.58 -26.14
C SER A 25 -11.28 -5.38 -25.80
N LEU A 26 -11.62 -5.13 -24.54
CA LEU A 26 -13.01 -4.96 -24.08
C LEU A 26 -13.48 -3.51 -24.16
N THR A 27 -12.60 -2.53 -23.91
CA THR A 27 -12.97 -1.12 -23.84
C THR A 27 -12.46 -0.30 -25.02
N GLY A 28 -11.52 -0.83 -25.81
CA GLY A 28 -10.87 -0.12 -26.92
C GLY A 28 -9.91 1.00 -26.48
N ILE A 29 -9.71 1.18 -25.17
CA ILE A 29 -8.94 2.29 -24.61
C ILE A 29 -7.97 1.71 -23.57
N ASP A 30 -6.70 2.10 -23.65
CA ASP A 30 -5.66 1.77 -22.67
C ASP A 30 -5.85 2.60 -21.39
N LYS A 31 -7.00 2.40 -20.74
CA LYS A 31 -7.36 3.11 -19.53
C LYS A 31 -6.71 2.38 -18.37
N ASN A 32 -5.61 2.95 -17.87
CA ASN A 32 -5.15 2.63 -16.52
C ASN A 32 -6.36 2.81 -15.60
N MET A 33 -6.75 1.74 -14.91
CA MET A 33 -7.81 1.87 -13.91
C MET A 33 -7.31 2.84 -12.86
N HIS A 34 -7.93 4.02 -12.74
CA HIS A 34 -7.56 5.09 -11.81
C HIS A 34 -7.89 4.73 -10.34
N ASN A 35 -7.63 3.50 -9.94
CA ASN A 35 -7.90 2.99 -8.62
C ASN A 35 -6.94 1.83 -8.38
N GLN A 36 -5.99 2.04 -7.47
CA GLN A 36 -4.92 1.07 -7.21
C GLN A 36 -5.50 -0.26 -6.72
N TYR A 37 -6.58 -0.23 -5.94
CA TYR A 37 -7.20 -1.44 -5.39
C TYR A 37 -7.81 -2.30 -6.49
N LEU A 38 -8.56 -1.68 -7.41
CA LEU A 38 -9.20 -2.38 -8.51
C LEU A 38 -8.15 -2.90 -9.50
N GLN A 39 -7.13 -2.10 -9.77
CA GLN A 39 -6.00 -2.52 -10.59
C GLN A 39 -5.28 -3.72 -9.97
N THR A 40 -4.97 -3.66 -8.68
CA THR A 40 -4.28 -4.75 -7.97
C THR A 40 -5.10 -6.03 -7.97
N LEU A 41 -6.43 -5.92 -7.76
CA LEU A 41 -7.34 -7.06 -7.79
C LEU A 41 -7.38 -7.74 -9.17
N ILE A 42 -7.39 -6.97 -10.26
CA ILE A 42 -7.47 -7.53 -11.63
C ILE A 42 -6.11 -8.06 -12.13
N ILE A 43 -5.01 -7.47 -11.67
CA ILE A 43 -3.67 -7.86 -12.12
C ILE A 43 -3.13 -9.03 -11.31
N SER A 44 -3.25 -8.94 -9.99
CA SER A 44 -2.62 -9.82 -9.01
C SER A 44 -3.63 -10.68 -8.23
N GLY A 45 -4.91 -10.56 -8.55
CA GLY A 45 -5.98 -11.31 -7.90
C GLY A 45 -6.21 -10.87 -6.46
N LEU A 46 -6.96 -11.70 -5.73
CA LEU A 46 -7.23 -11.55 -4.31
C LEU A 46 -5.94 -11.51 -3.48
N ILE A 47 -4.92 -12.28 -3.87
CA ILE A 47 -3.65 -12.37 -3.13
C ILE A 47 -2.92 -11.03 -3.13
N GLY A 48 -2.78 -10.38 -4.29
CA GLY A 48 -2.18 -9.05 -4.36
C GLY A 48 -2.98 -8.00 -3.60
N PHE A 49 -4.31 -8.12 -3.60
CA PHE A 49 -5.18 -7.23 -2.85
C PHE A 49 -5.03 -7.39 -1.33
N VAL A 50 -4.85 -8.62 -0.82
CA VAL A 50 -4.57 -8.82 0.61
C VAL A 50 -3.18 -8.28 0.97
N LEU A 51 -2.18 -8.47 0.11
CA LEU A 51 -0.83 -7.95 0.34
C LEU A 51 -0.78 -6.42 0.37
N ILE A 52 -1.52 -5.73 -0.52
CA ILE A 52 -1.53 -4.26 -0.52
C ILE A 52 -2.22 -3.70 0.72
N ILE A 53 -3.29 -4.35 1.20
CA ILE A 53 -3.94 -4.02 2.47
C ILE A 53 -2.95 -4.22 3.62
N PHE A 54 -2.31 -5.39 3.70
CA PHE A 54 -1.36 -5.66 4.76
C PHE A 54 -0.20 -4.65 4.77
N PHE A 55 0.33 -4.33 3.59
CA PHE A 55 1.35 -3.30 3.43
C PHE A 55 0.87 -1.93 3.94
N LEU A 56 -0.33 -1.48 3.55
CA LEU A 56 -0.89 -0.17 3.95
C LEU A 56 -1.06 0.01 5.46
N PHE A 57 -1.41 -1.07 6.16
CA PHE A 57 -1.65 -1.06 7.60
C PHE A 57 -0.42 -1.46 8.43
N LEU A 58 0.67 -1.90 7.80
CA LEU A 58 1.92 -2.29 8.47
C LEU A 58 2.44 -1.25 9.50
N PRO A 59 2.59 0.05 9.16
CA PRO A 59 3.07 1.06 10.12
C PRO A 59 2.16 1.27 11.34
N LEU A 60 0.87 0.96 11.26
CA LEU A 60 -0.04 1.05 12.42
C LEU A 60 0.24 -0.01 13.48
N ILE A 61 0.84 -1.13 13.07
CA ILE A 61 1.25 -2.20 13.99
C ILE A 61 2.45 -1.75 14.83
N TYR A 62 3.36 -0.97 14.23
CA TYR A 62 4.57 -0.49 14.90
C TYR A 62 4.39 0.83 15.66
N GLN A 63 3.54 1.74 15.16
CA GLN A 63 3.28 3.02 15.80
C GLN A 63 1.79 3.39 15.74
N GLN A 64 1.23 3.70 16.91
CA GLN A 64 -0.18 4.11 17.01
C GLN A 64 -0.39 5.63 17.13
N ASN A 65 0.65 6.41 16.82
CA ASN A 65 0.63 7.86 16.86
C ASN A 65 -0.45 8.44 15.94
N LEU A 66 -1.08 9.54 16.36
CA LEU A 66 -2.13 10.22 15.58
C LEU A 66 -1.61 10.63 14.19
N PHE A 67 -0.34 11.05 14.11
CA PHE A 67 0.30 11.41 12.84
C PHE A 67 0.36 10.25 11.85
N VAL A 68 0.73 9.05 12.31
CA VAL A 68 0.78 7.82 11.49
C VAL A 68 -0.61 7.46 10.98
N LYS A 69 -1.63 7.54 11.85
CA LYS A 69 -3.04 7.30 11.48
C LYS A 69 -3.51 8.24 10.37
N ILE A 70 -3.24 9.54 10.51
CA ILE A 70 -3.64 10.57 9.53
C ILE A 70 -2.90 10.35 8.21
N PHE A 71 -1.60 10.07 8.24
CA PHE A 71 -0.82 9.81 7.03
C PHE A 71 -1.37 8.61 6.25
N ILE A 72 -1.64 7.50 6.94
CA ILE A 72 -2.19 6.29 6.30
C ILE A 72 -3.59 6.56 5.76
N PHE A 73 -4.43 7.29 6.49
CA PHE A 73 -5.74 7.70 5.99
C PHE A 73 -5.63 8.47 4.66
N ILE A 74 -4.72 9.44 4.58
CA ILE A 74 -4.46 10.20 3.35
C ILE A 74 -3.98 9.28 2.22
N VAL A 75 -3.05 8.36 2.49
CA VAL A 75 -2.53 7.42 1.49
C VAL A 75 -3.64 6.48 1.00
N VAL A 76 -4.40 5.87 1.90
CA VAL A 76 -5.53 4.99 1.59
C VAL A 76 -6.56 5.71 0.74
N PHE A 77 -6.87 6.96 1.08
CA PHE A 77 -7.81 7.79 0.34
C PHE A 77 -7.29 8.15 -1.05
N ASN A 78 -6.01 8.52 -1.19
CA ASN A 78 -5.40 8.82 -2.50
C ASN A 78 -5.37 7.60 -3.44
N LEU A 79 -5.11 6.39 -2.89
CA LEU A 79 -5.09 5.15 -3.67
C LEU A 79 -6.45 4.76 -4.26
N LEU A 80 -7.56 5.35 -3.77
CA LEU A 80 -8.89 5.18 -4.38
C LEU A 80 -9.02 5.90 -5.73
N PHE A 81 -8.29 7.01 -5.91
CA PHE A 81 -8.41 7.88 -7.09
C PHE A 81 -7.24 7.76 -8.06
N GLU A 82 -6.07 7.32 -7.58
CA GLU A 82 -4.88 7.23 -8.41
C GLU A 82 -4.00 6.02 -8.08
N ASN A 83 -3.27 5.56 -9.10
CA ASN A 83 -2.31 4.47 -8.96
C ASN A 83 -0.98 5.02 -8.47
N MET A 84 -0.94 5.44 -7.21
CA MET A 84 0.22 6.09 -6.64
C MET A 84 1.42 5.15 -6.55
N LEU A 85 1.21 3.86 -6.31
CA LEU A 85 2.27 2.85 -6.18
C LEU A 85 2.89 2.44 -7.51
N ASP A 86 2.26 2.77 -8.63
CA ASP A 86 2.83 2.56 -9.97
C ASP A 86 3.78 3.70 -10.39
N ARG A 87 3.80 4.81 -9.64
CA ARG A 87 4.60 6.00 -9.93
C ARG A 87 5.78 6.10 -8.96
N ILE A 88 6.96 6.40 -9.50
CA ILE A 88 8.22 6.53 -8.75
C ILE A 88 8.05 7.48 -7.55
N TRP A 89 7.46 8.66 -7.76
CA TRP A 89 7.23 9.64 -6.70
C TRP A 89 6.35 9.12 -5.56
N GLY A 90 5.34 8.31 -5.89
CA GLY A 90 4.45 7.71 -4.92
C GLY A 90 5.13 6.64 -4.07
N ILE A 91 5.96 5.80 -4.71
CA ILE A 91 6.78 4.82 -4.01
C ILE A 91 7.76 5.54 -3.07
N MET A 92 8.48 6.55 -3.58
CA MET A 92 9.46 7.31 -2.80
C MET A 92 8.85 7.93 -1.54
N ILE A 93 7.69 8.58 -1.66
CA ILE A 93 7.06 9.24 -0.49
C ILE A 93 6.60 8.21 0.54
N ILE A 94 5.98 7.12 0.12
CA ILE A 94 5.53 6.06 1.04
C ILE A 94 6.73 5.42 1.73
N SER A 95 7.75 5.00 0.98
CA SER A 95 8.94 4.33 1.54
C SER A 95 9.69 5.22 2.51
N PHE A 96 9.80 6.52 2.23
CA PHE A 96 10.44 7.48 3.13
C PHE A 96 9.70 7.57 4.47
N PHE A 97 8.39 7.84 4.44
CA PHE A 97 7.60 7.97 5.67
C PHE A 97 7.48 6.65 6.43
N TYR A 98 7.33 5.52 5.74
CA TYR A 98 7.33 4.20 6.39
C TYR A 98 8.64 3.92 7.12
N SER A 99 9.78 4.27 6.53
CA SER A 99 11.08 4.11 7.18
C SER A 99 11.15 4.93 8.48
N ILE A 100 10.64 6.17 8.47
CA ILE A 100 10.55 7.01 9.66
C ILE A 100 9.62 6.40 10.70
N PHE A 101 8.44 5.89 10.32
CA PHE A 101 7.48 5.33 11.26
C PHE A 101 7.90 3.97 11.82
N ILE A 102 8.69 3.18 11.11
CA ILE A 102 9.12 1.87 11.62
C ILE A 102 10.41 2.02 12.43
N PHE A 103 11.38 2.79 11.94
CA PHE A 103 12.72 2.86 12.54
C PHE A 103 12.97 4.13 13.37
N GLY A 104 12.20 5.20 13.15
CA GLY A 104 12.45 6.50 13.81
C GLY A 104 12.22 6.50 15.32
N ASN A 105 11.37 5.62 15.85
CA ASN A 105 11.13 5.52 17.29
C ASN A 105 12.18 4.70 18.05
N LEU A 106 13.02 3.90 17.37
CA LEU A 106 14.00 3.05 18.05
C LEU A 106 15.02 3.88 18.86
N ASN A 107 15.28 5.11 18.46
CA ASN A 107 16.30 5.95 19.10
C ASN A 107 15.73 6.83 20.23
N PHE A 108 14.47 7.27 20.14
CA PHE A 108 13.91 8.22 21.12
C PHE A 108 13.55 7.58 22.47
N ASP A 109 13.05 6.33 22.46
CA ASP A 109 12.71 5.63 23.70
C ASP A 109 13.96 5.18 24.47
N GLN A 110 15.05 4.83 23.77
CA GLN A 110 16.34 4.48 24.38
C GLN A 110 16.95 5.66 25.14
N ASP A 111 16.92 6.87 24.58
CA ASP A 111 17.48 8.06 25.23
C ASP A 111 16.65 8.51 26.44
N LEU A 112 15.32 8.39 26.39
CA LEU A 112 14.45 8.71 27.53
C LEU A 112 14.64 7.73 28.69
N ASP A 113 14.81 6.43 28.42
CA ASP A 113 15.04 5.43 29.46
C ASP A 113 16.43 5.56 30.10
N LEU A 114 17.46 5.92 29.32
CA LEU A 114 18.79 6.20 29.85
C LEU A 114 18.80 7.44 30.75
N ASN A 115 18.19 8.54 30.31
CA ASN A 115 18.09 9.75 31.12
C ASN A 115 17.27 9.52 32.39
N ARG A 116 16.19 8.72 32.32
CA ARG A 116 15.39 8.41 33.51
C ARG A 116 16.19 7.59 34.53
N LYS A 117 16.98 6.60 34.08
CA LYS A 117 17.85 5.82 34.98
C LYS A 117 18.95 6.66 35.63
N HIS A 118 19.44 7.70 34.94
CA HIS A 118 20.50 8.56 35.46
C HIS A 118 20.04 9.60 36.48
N ILE A 119 18.74 9.93 36.51
CA ILE A 119 18.13 10.88 37.48
C ILE A 119 17.74 10.18 38.80
N ILE A 120 17.57 8.85 38.78
CA ILE A 120 17.07 8.08 39.94
C ILE A 120 18.23 7.47 40.77
N ASN A 121 19.47 7.55 40.28
CA ASN A 121 20.70 7.17 41.00
C ASN A 121 21.47 8.41 41.44
#